data_AF-A0A800G610-F1
#
_entry.id   AF-A0A800G610-F1
#
_cell.length_a   1.000
_cell.length_b   1.000
_cell.length_c   1.000
_cell.angle_alpha   90.00
_cell.angle_beta   90.00
_cell.angle_gamma   90.00
#
_symmetry.space_group_name_H-M   'P 1'
#
loop_
_entity.id
_entity.type
_entity.pdbx_description
1 polymer ?
#
loop_
_entity_poly.entity_id
_entity_poly.type
_entity_poly.pdbx_seq_one_letter_code
_entity_poly.pdbx_strand_id
1 'polypeptide(L)'
;MPSDAWVDIEAGNSALDRAEAAVRNGEARKALGPGAVAASIARRPFLPGVDGFWRESLQGKLNGQLARALNCLAEMQLEIGEPQTALESALEGIRLDPYRERNHRCLMTLVLTLSLKQKLFI
;
A
#
# COMPACT_ATOMS: atom_id res chain seq x y z
N MET A 1 -26.62 15.83 -6.50
CA MET A 1 -26.08 14.75 -5.65
C MET A 1 -26.21 15.20 -4.20
N PRO A 2 -26.52 14.34 -3.22
CA PRO A 2 -26.61 14.75 -1.81
C PRO A 2 -25.25 15.29 -1.35
N SER A 3 -25.24 16.43 -0.66
CA SER A 3 -24.01 17.13 -0.23
C SER A 3 -23.20 16.39 0.85
N ASP A 4 -23.77 15.35 1.46
CA ASP A 4 -23.21 14.62 2.60
C ASP A 4 -22.88 13.15 2.31
N ALA A 5 -22.86 12.75 1.02
CA ALA A 5 -22.44 11.41 0.65
C ALA A 5 -20.90 11.31 0.73
N TRP A 6 -20.39 10.83 1.86
CA TRP A 6 -18.96 10.53 2.00
C TRP A 6 -18.59 9.39 1.04
N VAL A 7 -17.94 9.75 -0.08
CA VAL A 7 -17.44 8.76 -1.03
C VAL A 7 -16.14 8.19 -0.47
N ASP A 8 -16.24 7.05 0.23
CA ASP A 8 -15.11 6.31 0.82
C ASP A 8 -13.90 6.23 -0.14
N ILE A 9 -14.15 6.08 -1.45
CA ILE A 9 -13.11 5.99 -2.50
C ILE A 9 -12.32 7.29 -2.67
N GLU A 10 -12.96 8.47 -2.57
CA GLU A 10 -12.28 9.78 -2.69
C GLU A 10 -11.40 10.05 -1.47
N ALA A 11 -11.88 9.69 -0.27
CA ALA A 11 -11.08 9.75 0.94
C ALA A 11 -9.87 8.82 0.87
N GLY A 12 -10.06 7.61 0.33
CA GLY A 12 -8.98 6.66 0.07
C GLY A 12 -7.94 7.18 -0.92
N ASN A 13 -8.37 7.81 -2.02
CA ASN A 13 -7.49 8.45 -2.99
C ASN A 13 -6.67 9.58 -2.37
N SER A 14 -7.33 10.51 -1.68
CA SER A 14 -6.65 11.64 -1.03
C SER A 14 -5.66 11.18 0.04
N ALA A 15 -6.01 10.13 0.79
CA ALA A 15 -5.09 9.52 1.75
C ALA A 15 -3.89 8.89 1.03
N LEU A 16 -4.10 8.13 -0.05
CA LEU A 16 -3.02 7.53 -0.81
C LEU A 16 -2.06 8.58 -1.39
N ASP A 17 -2.59 9.66 -1.96
CA ASP A 17 -1.77 10.74 -2.53
C ASP A 17 -0.86 11.39 -1.48
N ARG A 18 -1.38 11.60 -0.26
CA ARG A 18 -0.59 12.11 0.88
C ARG A 18 0.48 11.12 1.32
N ALA A 19 0.17 9.82 1.36
CA ALA A 19 1.14 8.78 1.73
C ALA A 19 2.29 8.72 0.71
N GLU A 20 1.98 8.73 -0.58
CA GLU A 20 3.00 8.69 -1.62
C GLU A 20 3.81 9.99 -1.68
N ALA A 21 3.19 11.14 -1.40
CA ALA A 21 3.91 12.41 -1.30
C ALA A 21 4.93 12.39 -0.16
N ALA A 22 4.52 11.90 1.03
CA ALA A 22 5.43 11.75 2.17
C ALA A 22 6.63 10.86 1.82
N VAL A 23 6.38 9.71 1.20
CA VAL A 23 7.44 8.80 0.72
C VAL A 23 8.36 9.48 -0.30
N ARG A 24 7.81 10.13 -1.33
CA ARG A 24 8.61 10.83 -2.35
C ARG A 24 9.48 11.94 -1.78
N ASN A 25 9.04 12.58 -0.70
CA ASN A 25 9.76 13.66 -0.03
C ASN A 25 10.80 13.15 0.99
N GLY A 26 11.00 11.83 1.12
CA GLY A 26 11.91 11.25 2.10
C GLY A 26 11.39 11.33 3.54
N GLU A 27 10.08 11.52 3.71
CA GLU A 27 9.40 11.62 5.01
C GLU A 27 8.52 10.39 5.24
N ALA A 28 9.01 9.17 4.93
CA ALA A 28 8.16 7.98 4.90
C ALA A 28 7.51 7.68 6.27
N ARG A 29 8.12 8.09 7.39
CA ARG A 29 7.47 8.08 8.72
C ARG A 29 6.11 8.77 8.77
N LYS A 30 5.91 9.86 8.01
CA LYS A 30 4.62 10.57 7.90
C LYS A 30 3.59 9.80 7.06
N ALA A 31 4.00 8.76 6.34
CA ALA A 31 3.11 7.96 5.51
C ALA A 31 2.23 6.99 6.31
N LEU A 32 2.53 6.71 7.59
CA LEU A 32 1.77 5.75 8.41
C LEU A 32 0.27 6.07 8.44
N GLY A 33 -0.09 7.27 8.90
CA GLY A 33 -1.50 7.69 8.99
C GLY A 33 -2.24 7.63 7.66
N PRO A 34 -1.82 8.37 6.62
CA PRO A 34 -2.49 8.36 5.32
C PRO A 34 -2.45 6.98 4.63
N GLY A 35 -1.35 6.23 4.74
CA GLY A 35 -1.20 4.90 4.15
C GLY A 35 -2.14 3.88 4.79
N ALA A 36 -2.28 3.90 6.13
CA ALA A 36 -3.20 3.02 6.84
C ALA A 36 -4.67 3.32 6.50
N VAL A 37 -5.04 4.60 6.36
CA VAL A 37 -6.38 5.00 5.94
C VAL A 37 -6.68 4.49 4.52
N ALA A 38 -5.77 4.73 3.58
CA ALA A 38 -5.93 4.25 2.19
C ALA A 38 -6.06 2.73 2.13
N ALA A 39 -5.22 1.99 2.87
CA ALA A 39 -5.28 0.53 2.92
C ALA A 39 -6.59 0.03 3.55
N SER A 40 -7.04 0.64 4.64
CA SER A 40 -8.30 0.27 5.30
C SER A 40 -9.50 0.42 4.38
N ILE A 41 -9.58 1.54 3.65
CA ILE A 41 -10.65 1.80 2.68
C ILE A 41 -10.59 0.79 1.53
N ALA A 42 -9.40 0.57 0.95
CA ALA A 42 -9.25 -0.31 -0.21
C ALA A 42 -9.47 -1.81 0.11
N ARG A 43 -9.31 -2.23 1.37
CA ARG A 43 -9.61 -3.61 1.82
C ARG A 43 -11.09 -3.91 1.95
N ARG A 44 -11.96 -2.90 2.05
CA ARG A 44 -13.40 -3.12 2.28
C ARG A 44 -14.01 -3.84 1.07
N PRO A 45 -14.82 -4.91 1.28
CA PRO A 45 -15.52 -5.58 0.20
C PRO A 45 -16.38 -4.58 -0.58
N PHE A 46 -16.23 -4.53 -1.90
CA PHE A 46 -17.04 -3.68 -2.75
C PHE A 46 -18.23 -4.45 -3.32
N LEU A 47 -19.45 -4.06 -2.91
CA LEU A 47 -20.74 -4.61 -3.35
C LEU A 47 -20.79 -6.15 -3.39
N PRO A 48 -20.71 -6.82 -2.22
CA PRO A 48 -20.87 -8.27 -2.16
C PRO A 48 -22.25 -8.69 -2.69
N GLY A 49 -22.29 -9.71 -3.55
CA GLY A 49 -23.53 -10.26 -4.13
C GLY A 49 -23.99 -9.62 -5.44
N VAL A 50 -23.22 -8.65 -5.97
CA VAL A 50 -23.39 -8.15 -7.35
C VAL A 50 -22.33 -8.82 -8.22
N ASP A 51 -22.69 -9.27 -9.42
CA ASP A 51 -21.74 -9.82 -10.41
C ASP A 51 -21.69 -8.93 -11.65
N GLY A 52 -20.56 -8.97 -12.37
CA GLY A 52 -20.38 -8.30 -13.64
C GLY A 52 -19.12 -7.45 -13.75
N PHE A 53 -18.75 -7.16 -15.00
CA PHE A 53 -17.51 -6.48 -15.40
C PHE A 53 -17.25 -5.16 -14.67
N TRP A 54 -18.30 -4.36 -14.44
CA TRP A 54 -18.15 -3.06 -13.76
C TRP A 54 -17.64 -3.21 -12.31
N ARG A 55 -18.17 -4.20 -11.57
CA ARG A 55 -17.70 -4.49 -10.21
C ARG A 55 -16.27 -5.00 -10.24
N GLU A 56 -15.96 -5.94 -11.14
CA GLU A 56 -14.60 -6.49 -11.30
C GLU A 56 -13.58 -5.39 -11.60
N SER A 57 -13.93 -4.47 -12.51
CA SER A 57 -13.09 -3.32 -12.84
C SER A 57 -12.83 -2.43 -11.62
N LEU A 58 -13.86 -2.15 -10.80
CA LEU A 58 -13.67 -1.33 -9.61
C LEU A 58 -12.88 -2.07 -8.52
N GLN A 59 -13.12 -3.36 -8.34
CA GLN A 59 -12.33 -4.19 -7.43
C GLN A 59 -10.85 -4.19 -7.84
N GLY A 60 -10.55 -4.27 -9.14
CA GLY A 60 -9.19 -4.14 -9.67
C GLY A 60 -8.56 -2.79 -9.33
N LYS A 61 -9.32 -1.69 -9.43
CA LYS A 61 -8.86 -0.35 -9.01
C LYS A 61 -8.54 -0.27 -7.51
N LEU A 62 -9.41 -0.83 -6.67
CA LEU A 62 -9.20 -0.90 -5.21
C LEU A 62 -7.96 -1.75 -4.87
N ASN A 63 -7.78 -2.90 -5.52
CA ASN A 63 -6.58 -3.73 -5.35
C ASN A 63 -5.30 -2.96 -5.74
N GLY A 64 -5.33 -2.21 -6.85
CA GLY A 64 -4.22 -1.36 -7.27
C GLY A 64 -3.92 -0.22 -6.29
N GLN A 65 -4.95 0.38 -5.67
CA GLN A 65 -4.77 1.36 -4.59
C GLN A 65 -4.17 0.72 -3.33
N LEU A 66 -4.67 -0.45 -2.93
CA LEU A 66 -4.16 -1.19 -1.78
C LEU A 66 -2.67 -1.55 -1.96
N ALA A 67 -2.29 -2.05 -3.14
CA ALA A 67 -0.89 -2.35 -3.45
C ALA A 67 0.02 -1.11 -3.31
N ARG A 68 -0.44 0.07 -3.77
CA ARG A 68 0.31 1.34 -3.60
C ARG A 68 0.41 1.78 -2.15
N ALA A 69 -0.67 1.65 -1.39
CA ALA A 69 -0.68 1.96 0.04
C ALA A 69 0.28 1.05 0.81
N LEU A 70 0.28 -0.24 0.51
CA LEU A 70 1.18 -1.24 1.11
C LEU A 70 2.66 -0.96 0.81
N ASN A 71 3.00 -0.49 -0.39
CA ASN A 71 4.37 -0.03 -0.66
C ASN A 71 4.78 1.14 0.23
N CYS A 72 3.91 2.14 0.40
CA CYS A 72 4.20 3.29 1.26
C CYS A 72 4.38 2.85 2.73
N LEU A 73 3.56 1.90 3.18
CA LEU A 73 3.68 1.31 4.52
C LEU A 73 4.96 0.50 4.67
N ALA A 74 5.38 -0.26 3.65
CA ALA A 74 6.63 -1.00 3.66
C ALA A 74 7.85 -0.07 3.76
N GLU A 75 7.88 1.02 2.98
CA GLU A 75 8.94 2.03 3.05
C GLU A 75 8.99 2.69 4.43
N MET A 76 7.83 3.04 5.00
CA MET A 76 7.73 3.58 6.36
C MET A 76 8.21 2.59 7.42
N GLN A 77 7.81 1.32 7.32
CA GLN A 77 8.20 0.24 8.24
C GLN A 77 9.71 0.00 8.22
N LEU A 78 10.35 0.06 7.04
CA LEU A 78 11.80 0.04 6.94
C LEU A 78 12.45 1.21 7.69
N GLU A 79 11.92 2.43 7.51
CA GLU A 79 12.46 3.64 8.13
C GLU A 79 12.40 3.57 9.66
N ILE A 80 11.32 2.99 10.23
CA ILE A 80 11.17 2.83 11.68
C ILE A 80 11.86 1.58 12.24
N GLY A 81 12.52 0.78 11.40
CA GLY A 81 13.28 -0.39 11.84
C GLY A 81 12.47 -1.68 12.00
N GLU A 82 11.33 -1.80 11.32
CA GLU A 82 10.42 -2.97 11.34
C GLU A 82 10.45 -3.76 10.01
N PRO A 83 11.58 -4.38 9.64
CA PRO A 83 11.75 -4.95 8.30
C PRO A 83 10.94 -6.22 8.06
N GLN A 84 10.51 -6.94 9.10
CA GLN A 84 9.63 -8.10 8.94
C GLN A 84 8.23 -7.67 8.50
N THR A 85 7.65 -6.67 9.16
CA THR A 85 6.35 -6.10 8.78
C THR A 85 6.42 -5.45 7.39
N ALA A 86 7.56 -4.84 7.05
CA ALA A 86 7.79 -4.31 5.71
C ALA A 86 7.78 -5.39 4.64
N LEU A 87 8.32 -6.58 4.94
CA LEU A 87 8.29 -7.73 4.03
C LEU A 87 6.88 -8.25 3.81
N GLU A 88 6.11 -8.39 4.89
CA GLU A 88 4.72 -8.84 4.82
C GLU A 88 3.87 -7.90 3.95
N SER A 89 4.02 -6.59 4.16
CA SER A 89 3.33 -5.56 3.39
C SER A 89 3.71 -5.60 1.89
N ALA A 90 5.00 -5.74 1.58
CA ALA A 90 5.49 -5.84 0.20
C ALA A 90 4.99 -7.12 -0.50
N LEU A 91 5.04 -8.26 0.19
CA LEU A 91 4.54 -9.54 -0.34
C LEU A 91 3.04 -9.51 -0.59
N GLU A 92 2.27 -8.84 0.27
CA GLU A 92 0.85 -8.63 0.03
C GLU A 92 0.60 -7.75 -1.19
N GLY A 93 1.34 -6.65 -1.35
CA GLY A 93 1.26 -5.78 -2.51
C GLY A 93 1.52 -6.54 -3.83
N ILE A 94 2.50 -7.44 -3.85
CA ILE A 94 2.78 -8.31 -5.00
C ILE A 94 1.62 -9.27 -5.29
N ARG A 95 1.00 -9.87 -4.27
CA ARG A 95 -0.16 -10.76 -4.48
C ARG A 95 -1.35 -10.03 -5.11
N LEU A 96 -1.53 -8.75 -4.78
CA LEU A 96 -2.61 -7.91 -5.29
C LEU A 96 -2.36 -7.37 -6.70
N ASP A 97 -1.09 -7.07 -7.03
CA ASP A 97 -0.68 -6.55 -8.33
C ASP A 97 0.68 -7.18 -8.75
N PRO A 98 0.66 -8.41 -9.30
CA PRO A 98 1.88 -9.19 -9.56
C PRO A 98 2.79 -8.59 -10.62
N TYR A 99 2.27 -7.76 -11.51
CA TYR A 99 3.02 -7.24 -12.67
C TYR A 99 3.61 -5.85 -12.42
N ARG A 100 3.40 -5.27 -11.23
CA ARG A 100 3.90 -3.93 -10.92
C ARG A 100 5.36 -3.95 -10.49
N GLU A 101 6.23 -3.45 -11.35
CA GLU A 101 7.68 -3.37 -11.12
C GLU A 101 8.07 -2.71 -9.79
N ARG A 102 7.28 -1.72 -9.34
CA ARG A 102 7.57 -1.00 -8.08
C ARG A 102 7.46 -1.91 -6.85
N ASN A 103 6.55 -2.88 -6.85
CA ASN A 103 6.37 -3.82 -5.74
C ASN A 103 7.59 -4.77 -5.66
N HIS A 104 8.04 -5.27 -6.82
CA HIS A 104 9.24 -6.11 -6.92
C HIS A 104 10.51 -5.36 -6.50
N ARG A 105 10.65 -4.09 -6.89
CA ARG A 105 11.79 -3.25 -6.49
C ARG A 105 11.82 -3.04 -4.98
N CYS A 106 10.67 -2.75 -4.37
CA CYS A 106 10.55 -2.64 -2.91
C CYS A 106 11.02 -3.93 -2.22
N LEU A 107 10.57 -5.10 -2.69
CA LEU A 107 10.98 -6.39 -2.15
C LEU A 107 12.49 -6.65 -2.30
N MET A 108 13.07 -6.37 -3.47
CA MET A 108 14.52 -6.50 -3.70
C MET A 108 15.33 -5.62 -2.72
N THR A 109 14.95 -4.36 -2.55
CA THR A 109 15.59 -3.45 -1.59
C THR A 109 15.49 -3.99 -0.16
N LEU A 110 14.34 -4.56 0.19
CA LEU A 110 14.10 -5.12 1.51
C LEU A 110 14.99 -6.32 1.82
N VAL A 111 15.05 -7.28 0.88
CA VAL A 111 15.84 -8.50 1.01
C VAL A 111 17.34 -8.17 1.06
N LEU A 112 17.80 -7.23 0.25
CA LEU A 112 19.19 -6.75 0.31
C LEU A 112 19.52 -6.14 1.67
N THR A 113 18.64 -5.28 2.19
CA THR A 113 18.83 -4.62 3.49
C THR A 113 18.88 -5.63 4.64
N LEU A 114 17.99 -6.63 4.62
CA LEU A 114 17.97 -7.72 5.60
C LEU A 114 19.23 -8.59 5.52
N SER A 115 19.66 -8.97 4.31
CA SER A 115 20.86 -9.78 4.10
C SER A 115 22.15 -9.07 4.56
N LEU A 116 22.26 -7.76 4.32
CA LEU A 116 23.40 -6.96 4.77
C LEU A 116 23.44 -6.81 6.29
N LYS A 117 22.29 -6.59 6.95
CA LYS A 117 22.24 -6.55 8.42
C LYS A 117 22.64 -7.90 9.02
N GLN A 118 22.23 -9.02 8.44
CA GLN A 118 22.58 -10.33 8.97
C GLN A 118 24.07 -10.66 8.86
N LYS A 119 24.78 -10.13 7.85
CA LYS A 119 26.24 -10.27 7.69
C LYS A 119 27.05 -9.37 8.62
N LEU A 120 26.48 -8.29 9.17
CA LEU A 120 27.20 -7.34 10.03
C LEU A 120 27.19 -7.74 11.52
N PHE A 121 26.41 -8.76 11.88
CA PHE A 121 26.28 -9.30 13.24
C PHE A 121 26.97 -10.66 13.43
N ILE A 122 27.85 -11.05 12.50
CA ILE A 122 28.71 -12.24 12.52
C ILE A 122 30.15 -11.78 12.28
#